data_AF-A0A222EA88-F1
#
_entry.id   AF-A0A222EA88-F1
#
_cell.length_a   1.000
_cell.length_b   1.000
_cell.length_c   1.000
_cell.angle_alpha   90.00
_cell.angle_beta   90.00
_cell.angle_gamma   90.00
#
_symmetry.space_group_name_H-M   'P 1'
#
loop_
_entity.id
_entity.type
_entity.pdbx_description
1 polymer ?
#
loop_
_entity_poly.entity_id
_entity_poly.type
_entity_poly.pdbx_seq_one_letter_code
_entity_poly.pdbx_strand_id
1 'polypeptide(L)' 'MRVGVDHSLYQLRNMVERCFNTMKNARRVATRYDKIAESFLGFIDITSILLWVRHLST' A
#
# COMPACT_ATOMS: atom_id res chain seq x y z
N MET A 1 25.38 10.75 16.85
CA MET A 1 24.61 9.72 17.58
C MET A 1 23.91 8.84 16.55
N ARG A 2 24.38 7.60 16.30
CA ARG A 2 23.69 6.66 15.42
C ARG A 2 22.74 5.84 16.29
N VAL A 3 21.44 6.05 16.12
CA VAL A 3 20.43 5.19 16.74
C VAL A 3 20.59 3.80 16.10
N GLY A 4 20.90 2.79 16.91
CA GLY A 4 20.95 1.41 16.44
C GLY A 4 19.56 1.02 15.93
N VAL A 5 19.47 0.57 14.69
CA VAL A 5 18.20 0.12 14.10
C VAL A 5 17.96 -1.31 14.56
N ASP A 6 16.83 -1.54 15.23
CA ASP A 6 16.39 -2.90 15.55
C ASP A 6 16.05 -3.65 14.24
N HIS A 7 16.78 -4.73 13.97
CA HIS A 7 16.62 -5.49 12.73
C HIS A 7 15.25 -6.16 12.62
N SER A 8 14.65 -6.60 13.73
CA SER A 8 13.33 -7.22 13.72
C SER A 8 12.24 -6.20 13.39
N LEU A 9 12.35 -4.99 13.96
CA LEU A 9 11.45 -3.88 13.67
C LEU A 9 11.62 -3.39 12.22
N TYR A 10 12.85 -3.34 11.72
CA TYR A 10 13.14 -2.93 10.35
C TYR A 10 12.57 -3.89 9.30
N GLN A 11 12.52 -5.19 9.59
CA GLN A 11 11.95 -6.20 8.68
C GLN A 11 10.44 -6.02 8.45
N LEU A 12 9.70 -5.53 9.45
CA LEU A 12 8.25 -5.29 9.33
C LEU A 12 7.93 -4.27 8.24
N ARG A 13 8.85 -3.34 7.93
CA ARG A 13 8.69 -2.33 6.88
C ARG A 13 8.47 -2.96 5.50
N ASN A 14 9.14 -4.07 5.21
CA ASN A 14 9.03 -4.76 3.92
C ASN A 14 7.59 -5.28 3.68
N MET A 15 6.85 -5.64 4.73
CA MET A 15 5.43 -6.03 4.58
C MET A 15 4.60 -4.85 4.06
N VAL A 16 4.79 -3.67 4.65
CA VAL A 16 4.11 -2.43 4.25
C VAL A 16 4.50 -2.03 2.83
N GLU A 17 5.79 -2.06 2.50
CA GLU A 17 6.29 -1.77 1.15
C GLU A 17 5.69 -2.70 0.08
N ARG A 18 5.61 -4.01 0.36
CA ARG A 18 4.98 -4.97 -0.55
C ARG A 18 3.51 -4.67 -0.75
N CYS A 19 2.78 -4.34 0.31
CA CYS A 19 1.37 -3.95 0.21
C CYS A 19 1.19 -2.76 -0.74
N PHE A 20 1.97 -1.69 -0.57
CA PHE A 20 1.94 -0.54 -1.47
C PHE A 20 2.38 -0.88 -2.90
N ASN A 21 3.35 -1.77 -3.06
CA ASN A 21 3.77 -2.23 -4.39
C ASN A 21 2.62 -2.97 -5.09
N THR A 22 1.89 -3.84 -4.38
CA THR A 22 0.73 -4.53 -4.93
C THR A 22 -0.41 -3.56 -5.24
N MET A 23 -0.68 -2.57 -4.38
CA MET A 23 -1.67 -1.52 -4.67
C MET A 23 -1.34 -0.73 -5.93
N LYS A 24 -0.05 -0.45 -6.19
CA LYS A 24 0.40 0.25 -7.40
C LYS A 24 0.26 -0.57 -8.69
N ASN A 25 -0.09 -1.87 -8.62
CA ASN A 25 -0.50 -2.59 -9.83
C ASN A 25 -1.81 -2.00 -10.42
N ALA A 26 -2.64 -1.35 -9.59
CA ALA A 26 -3.74 -0.55 -10.07
C ALA A 26 -3.19 0.74 -10.70
N ARG A 27 -3.24 0.82 -12.04
CA ARG A 27 -2.71 1.97 -12.82
C ARG A 27 -3.16 3.32 -12.27
N ARG A 28 -4.44 3.44 -11.88
CA ARG A 28 -5.02 4.68 -11.35
C ARG A 28 -4.35 5.13 -10.04
N VAL A 29 -4.03 4.20 -9.15
CA VAL A 29 -3.28 4.46 -7.91
C VAL A 29 -1.83 4.83 -8.22
N ALA A 30 -1.19 4.14 -9.18
CA ALA A 30 0.20 4.39 -9.55
C ALA A 30 0.43 5.76 -10.21
N THR A 31 -0.45 6.16 -11.14
CA THR A 31 -0.26 7.40 -11.89
C THR A 31 -0.74 8.64 -11.14
N ARG A 32 -1.63 8.47 -10.15
CA ARG A 32 -2.14 9.56 -9.30
C ARG A 32 -2.68 10.75 -10.11
N TYR A 33 -3.41 10.45 -11.19
CA TYR A 33 -3.99 11.46 -12.08
C TYR A 33 -5.36 11.99 -11.64
N ASP A 34 -5.91 11.46 -10.55
CA ASP A 34 -7.15 11.96 -9.97
C ASP A 34 -6.99 13.42 -9.53
N LYS A 35 -7.87 14.30 -10.03
CA LYS A 35 -7.82 15.75 -9.78
C LYS A 35 -8.22 16.14 -8.35
N ILE A 36 -9.01 15.30 -7.70
CA ILE A 36 -9.58 15.56 -6.38
C ILE A 36 -9.06 14.49 -5.41
N ALA A 37 -8.63 14.93 -4.22
CA ALA A 37 -8.11 14.06 -3.17
C ALA A 37 -9.11 12.96 -2.77
N GLU A 38 -10.40 13.29 -2.68
CA GLU A 38 -11.47 12.32 -2.37
C GLU A 38 -11.55 11.20 -3.41
N SER A 39 -11.43 11.53 -4.70
CA SER A 39 -11.46 10.51 -5.75
C SER A 39 -10.24 9.59 -5.67
N PHE A 40 -9.06 10.15 -5.41
CA PHE A 40 -7.85 9.36 -5.21
C PHE A 40 -7.96 8.44 -3.98
N LEU A 41 -8.45 8.96 -2.86
CA LEU A 41 -8.67 8.19 -1.63
C LEU A 41 -9.69 7.07 -1.84
N GLY A 42 -10.81 7.35 -2.50
CA GLY A 42 -11.79 6.31 -2.83
C GLY A 42 -11.19 5.16 -3.65
N PHE A 43 -10.25 5.45 -4.56
CA PHE A 43 -9.54 4.40 -5.29
C PHE A 43 -8.52 3.63 -4.45
N ILE A 44 -7.88 4.28 -3.48
CA ILE A 44 -7.06 3.59 -2.49
C ILE A 44 -7.93 2.62 -1.68
N ASP A 45 -9.10 3.06 -1.22
CA ASP A 45 -10.01 2.23 -0.42
C ASP A 45 -10.50 1.03 -1.22
N ILE A 46 -10.95 1.23 -2.45
CA ILE A 46 -11.37 0.15 -3.36
C ILE A 46 -10.22 -0.86 -3.57
N THR A 47 -9.01 -0.37 -3.87
CA THR A 47 -7.87 -1.25 -4.11
C THR A 47 -7.49 -2.02 -2.85
N SER A 48 -7.56 -1.38 -1.67
CA SER A 48 -7.29 -2.01 -0.38
C SER A 48 -8.30 -3.11 -0.06
N ILE A 49 -9.61 -2.86 -0.28
CA ILE A 49 -10.67 -3.85 -0.12
C ILE A 49 -10.45 -5.04 -1.05
N LEU A 50 -10.11 -4.80 -2.32
CA LEU A 50 -9.84 -5.88 -3.27
C LEU A 50 -8.64 -6.74 -2.86
N LEU A 51 -7.58 -6.13 -2.34
CA LEU A 51 -6.43 -6.87 -1.81
C LEU A 51 -6.80 -7.70 -0.58
N TRP A 52 -7.61 -7.12 0.32
CA TRP A 52 -8.10 -7.81 1.50
C TRP A 52 -8.95 -9.04 1.16
N VAL A 53 -9.93 -8.88 0.26
CA VAL A 53 -10.79 -9.98 -0.20
C VAL A 53 -9.95 -11.08 -0.86
N ARG A 54 -8.97 -10.72 -1.70
CA ARG A 54 -8.07 -11.70 -2.33
C ARG A 54 -7.25 -12.47 -1.30
N HIS A 55 -6.77 -11.78 -0.26
CA HIS A 55 -6.03 -12.41 0.83
C HIS A 55 -6.89 -13.39 1.62
N LEU A 56 -8.16 -13.05 1.89
CA LEU A 56 -9.10 -13.94 2.57
C LEU A 56 -9.55 -15.14 1.74
N SER A 57 -9.59 -14.99 0.40
CA SER A 57 -10.02 -16.06 -0.51
C SER A 57 -8.94 -17.09 -0.85
N THR A 58 -7.70 -16.84 -0.43
CA THR A 58 -6.55 -17.75 -0.61
C THR A 58 -6.31 -18.53 0.68
#